data_AF-A0A315XQY1-F1
#
_entry.id   AF-A0A315XQY1-F1
#
_cell.length_a   1.000
_cell.length_b   1.000
_cell.length_c   1.000
_cell.angle_alpha   90.00
_cell.angle_beta   90.00
_cell.angle_gamma   90.00
#
_symmetry.space_group_name_H-M   'P 1'
#
loop_
_entity.id
_entity.type
_entity.pdbx_description
1 polymer ?
#
loop_
_entity_poly.entity_id
_entity_poly.type
_entity_poly.pdbx_seq_one_letter_code
_entity_poly.pdbx_strand_id
1 'polypeptide(L)'
;MSDINDVIGKINACGTLSEIPTKDFLDAETGYAHIVAKNSKKLNTTQLRKFFAALKKLEQKDTWDEIETEFYLLKPRMAVSVGRKNLPKPFYDVILAAMAKVDNVSDEEVIVKNFDIFVKFFEAIVAYHKYEEEVSKSQRRRY
;
A
#
# COMPACT_ATOMS: atom_id res chain seq x y z
N MET A 1 -8.82 8.82 -16.79
CA MET A 1 -8.48 7.62 -16.00
C MET A 1 -7.17 7.95 -15.32
N SER A 2 -7.14 8.11 -13.99
CA SER A 2 -5.86 8.29 -13.29
C SER A 2 -5.07 6.99 -13.40
N ASP A 3 -3.81 7.11 -13.81
CA ASP A 3 -2.88 6.00 -13.92
C ASP A 3 -2.23 5.73 -12.55
N ILE A 4 -1.82 4.49 -12.31
CA ILE A 4 -1.02 4.13 -11.13
C ILE A 4 0.30 4.92 -11.09
N ASN A 5 0.82 5.34 -12.24
CA ASN A 5 1.99 6.20 -12.36
C ASN A 5 1.74 7.62 -11.80
N ASP A 6 0.52 8.16 -11.94
CA ASP A 6 0.16 9.47 -11.38
C ASP A 6 0.21 9.42 -9.84
N VAL A 7 -0.23 8.30 -9.26
CA VAL A 7 -0.17 8.06 -7.81
C VAL A 7 1.30 8.04 -7.34
N ILE A 8 2.18 7.34 -8.07
CA ILE A 8 3.62 7.32 -7.76
C ILE A 8 4.19 8.74 -7.82
N GLY A 9 3.85 9.52 -8.85
CA GLY A 9 4.31 10.90 -9.00
C GLY A 9 3.90 11.78 -7.81
N LYS A 10 2.63 11.67 -7.37
CA LYS A 10 2.11 12.43 -6.22
C LYS A 10 2.78 12.03 -4.91
N ILE A 11 2.97 10.74 -4.67
CA ILE A 11 3.69 10.24 -3.48
C ILE A 11 5.14 10.71 -3.50
N ASN A 12 5.81 10.68 -4.64
CA ASN A 12 7.19 11.13 -4.73
C ASN A 12 7.34 12.65 -4.50
N ALA A 13 6.33 13.43 -4.89
CA ALA A 13 6.30 14.88 -4.73
C ALA A 13 6.04 15.35 -3.29
N CYS A 14 5.49 14.52 -2.41
CA CYS A 14 5.31 14.91 -1.01
C CYS A 14 6.62 14.82 -0.22
N GLY A 15 6.76 15.66 0.81
CA GLY A 15 7.87 15.59 1.76
C GLY A 15 7.76 14.33 2.60
N THR A 16 6.61 14.10 3.23
CA THR A 16 6.32 12.91 4.06
C THR A 16 4.93 12.36 3.79
N LEU A 17 4.63 11.12 4.21
CA LEU A 17 3.27 10.58 4.04
C LEU A 17 2.22 11.37 4.81
N SER A 18 2.58 11.92 5.98
CA SER A 18 1.64 12.68 6.82
C SER A 18 1.22 14.04 6.25
N GLU A 19 1.89 14.54 5.22
CA GLU A 19 1.47 15.74 4.48
C GLU A 19 0.30 15.49 3.54
N ILE A 20 0.12 14.26 3.09
CA ILE A 20 -0.96 13.92 2.17
C ILE A 20 -2.26 13.79 2.99
N PRO A 21 -3.32 14.55 2.66
CA PRO A 21 -4.59 14.45 3.37
C PRO A 21 -5.13 13.02 3.34
N THR A 22 -5.62 12.54 4.48
CA THR A 22 -6.22 11.19 4.59
C THR A 22 -7.32 10.96 3.56
N LYS A 23 -8.06 12.01 3.18
CA LYS A 23 -9.05 11.96 2.11
C LYS A 23 -8.42 11.53 0.78
N ASP A 24 -7.28 12.07 0.40
CA ASP A 24 -6.63 11.78 -0.89
C ASP A 24 -6.09 10.34 -0.96
N PHE A 25 -5.76 9.73 0.18
CA PHE A 25 -5.43 8.30 0.23
C PHE A 25 -6.64 7.39 0.15
N LEU A 26 -7.70 7.73 0.89
CA LEU A 26 -8.80 6.81 1.20
C LEU A 26 -10.07 7.01 0.37
N ASP A 27 -10.21 8.14 -0.34
CA ASP A 27 -11.41 8.49 -1.09
C ASP A 27 -11.81 7.39 -2.11
N ALA A 28 -13.12 7.14 -2.21
CA ALA A 28 -13.65 6.02 -2.98
C ALA A 28 -13.63 6.25 -4.50
N GLU A 29 -13.60 7.50 -4.96
CA GLU A 29 -13.66 7.84 -6.38
C GLU A 29 -12.30 8.28 -6.93
N THR A 30 -11.55 9.01 -6.12
CA THR A 30 -10.29 9.67 -6.52
C THR A 30 -9.09 9.26 -5.66
N GLY A 31 -9.33 8.48 -4.60
CA GLY A 31 -8.30 8.11 -3.65
C GLY A 31 -7.26 7.20 -4.27
N TYR A 32 -6.02 7.37 -3.81
CA TYR A 32 -4.87 6.64 -4.34
C TYR A 32 -5.06 5.13 -4.17
N ALA A 33 -5.65 4.71 -3.06
CA ALA A 33 -5.89 3.30 -2.77
C ALA A 33 -6.85 2.66 -3.79
N HIS A 34 -7.91 3.39 -4.19
CA HIS A 34 -8.86 2.91 -5.19
C HIS A 34 -8.20 2.77 -6.57
N ILE A 35 -7.41 3.77 -7.00
CA ILE A 35 -6.68 3.74 -8.27
C ILE A 35 -5.71 2.56 -8.31
N VAL A 36 -4.95 2.34 -7.22
CA VAL A 36 -4.00 1.23 -7.12
C VAL A 36 -4.71 -0.12 -7.19
N ALA A 37 -5.81 -0.29 -6.45
CA ALA A 37 -6.60 -1.52 -6.46
C ALA A 37 -7.16 -1.83 -7.86
N LYS A 38 -7.74 -0.83 -8.53
CA LYS A 38 -8.31 -0.96 -9.87
C LYS A 38 -7.29 -1.32 -10.94
N ASN A 39 -6.06 -0.82 -10.81
CA ASN A 39 -4.94 -1.14 -11.72
C ASN A 39 -4.22 -2.46 -11.36
N SER A 40 -4.60 -3.10 -10.24
CA SER A 40 -3.97 -4.31 -9.71
C SER A 40 -4.88 -5.55 -9.76
N LYS A 41 -5.81 -5.66 -10.72
CA LYS A 41 -6.82 -6.74 -10.76
C LYS A 41 -6.27 -8.18 -10.82
N LYS A 42 -5.00 -8.36 -11.20
CA LYS A 42 -4.33 -9.67 -11.26
C LYS A 42 -3.55 -10.01 -9.99
N LEU A 43 -3.71 -9.21 -8.94
CA LEU A 43 -2.90 -9.33 -7.74
C LEU A 43 -3.36 -10.55 -6.93
N ASN A 44 -2.40 -11.39 -6.54
CA ASN A 44 -2.69 -12.58 -5.78
C ASN A 44 -3.09 -12.20 -4.34
N THR A 45 -4.36 -12.39 -3.99
CA THR A 45 -4.94 -12.10 -2.67
C THR A 45 -4.20 -12.80 -1.53
N THR A 46 -3.60 -13.96 -1.77
CA THR A 46 -2.79 -14.67 -0.76
C THR A 46 -1.51 -13.91 -0.45
N GLN A 47 -0.83 -13.37 -1.47
CA GLN A 47 0.38 -12.57 -1.25
C GLN A 47 0.06 -11.24 -0.58
N LEU A 48 -1.02 -10.59 -1.02
CA LEU A 48 -1.50 -9.36 -0.41
C LEU A 48 -1.83 -9.55 1.08
N ARG A 49 -2.56 -10.63 1.41
CA ARG A 49 -2.91 -10.98 2.79
C ARG A 49 -1.66 -11.27 3.63
N LYS A 50 -0.69 -12.01 3.10
CA LYS A 50 0.56 -12.31 3.81
C LYS A 50 1.33 -11.04 4.16
N PHE A 51 1.40 -10.10 3.22
CA PHE A 51 2.03 -8.81 3.43
C PHE A 51 1.27 -7.96 4.47
N PHE A 52 -0.06 -7.86 4.32
CA PHE A 52 -0.89 -7.14 5.27
C PHE A 52 -0.77 -7.70 6.69
N ALA A 53 -0.78 -9.02 6.83
CA ALA A 53 -0.59 -9.67 8.13
C ALA A 53 0.78 -9.38 8.75
N ALA A 54 1.83 -9.22 7.94
CA ALA A 54 3.13 -8.79 8.43
C ALA A 54 3.10 -7.33 8.91
N LEU A 55 2.45 -6.43 8.16
CA LEU A 55 2.27 -5.04 8.57
C LEU A 55 1.48 -4.89 9.88
N LYS A 56 0.36 -5.60 10.04
CA LYS A 56 -0.43 -5.53 11.28
C LYS A 56 0.32 -6.07 12.49
N LYS A 57 1.32 -6.94 12.31
CA LYS A 57 2.22 -7.36 13.40
C LYS A 57 3.20 -6.26 13.79
N LEU A 58 3.67 -5.47 12.82
CA LEU A 58 4.55 -4.33 13.08
C LEU A 58 3.80 -3.16 13.73
N GLU A 59 2.54 -2.97 13.37
CA GLU A 59 1.64 -1.99 14.02
C GLU A 59 1.42 -2.25 15.52
N GLN A 60 1.71 -3.46 16.01
CA GLN A 60 1.63 -3.80 17.44
C GLN A 60 2.88 -3.40 18.23
N LYS A 61 3.89 -2.82 17.58
CA LYS A 61 5.13 -2.38 18.22
C LYS A 61 5.04 -0.92 18.62
N ASP A 62 5.70 -0.59 19.73
CA ASP A 62 5.57 0.73 20.36
C ASP A 62 6.61 1.75 19.86
N THR A 63 7.75 1.29 19.32
CA THR A 63 8.86 2.16 18.88
C THR A 63 9.30 1.86 17.44
N TRP A 64 9.90 2.85 16.79
CA TRP A 64 10.40 2.66 15.42
C TRP A 64 11.53 1.63 15.35
N ASP A 65 12.42 1.60 16.35
CA ASP A 65 13.54 0.65 16.42
C ASP A 65 13.08 -0.82 16.34
N GLU A 66 11.92 -1.15 16.92
CA GLU A 66 11.34 -2.49 16.84
C GLU A 66 10.71 -2.81 15.48
N ILE A 67 10.30 -1.77 14.74
CA ILE A 67 9.61 -1.86 13.45
C ILE A 67 10.60 -1.88 12.29
N GLU A 68 11.63 -1.06 12.37
CA GLU A 68 12.52 -0.67 11.27
C GLU A 68 13.06 -1.88 10.51
N THR A 69 13.69 -2.82 11.23
CA THR A 69 14.35 -3.97 10.62
C THR A 69 13.36 -4.81 9.78
N GLU A 70 12.21 -5.16 10.35
CA GLU A 70 11.21 -5.95 9.64
C GLU A 70 10.52 -5.13 8.54
N PHE A 71 10.31 -3.83 8.75
CA PHE A 71 9.80 -2.92 7.72
C PHE A 71 10.71 -2.89 6.50
N TYR A 72 12.03 -2.82 6.68
CA TYR A 72 12.98 -2.90 5.56
C TYR A 72 12.98 -4.28 4.89
N LEU A 73 12.82 -5.37 5.65
CA LEU A 73 12.74 -6.74 5.10
C LEU A 73 11.50 -6.99 4.24
N LEU A 74 10.45 -6.18 4.36
CA LEU A 74 9.29 -6.24 3.49
C LEU A 74 9.65 -5.95 2.01
N LYS A 75 10.62 -5.06 1.75
CA LYS A 75 11.06 -4.69 0.39
C LYS A 75 11.57 -5.89 -0.41
N PRO A 76 12.57 -6.68 0.06
CA PRO A 76 13.03 -7.87 -0.66
C PRO A 76 11.98 -9.00 -0.69
N ARG A 77 11.14 -9.16 0.35
CA ARG A 77 10.05 -10.16 0.34
C ARG A 77 9.05 -9.89 -0.80
N MET A 78 8.71 -8.63 -1.04
CA MET A 78 7.88 -8.23 -2.18
C MET A 78 8.60 -8.40 -3.51
N ALA A 79 9.89 -8.04 -3.59
CA ALA A 79 10.68 -8.19 -4.81
C ALA A 79 10.70 -9.64 -5.33
N VAL A 80 10.84 -10.62 -4.43
CA VAL A 80 10.74 -12.05 -4.78
C VAL A 80 9.36 -12.39 -5.35
N SER A 81 8.29 -11.81 -4.80
CA SER A 81 6.92 -12.02 -5.29
C SER A 81 6.69 -11.41 -6.67
N VAL A 82 7.30 -10.26 -6.95
CA VAL A 82 7.33 -9.63 -8.28
C VAL A 82 8.10 -10.50 -9.27
N GLY A 83 9.30 -10.98 -8.90
CA GLY A 83 10.12 -11.85 -9.75
C GLY A 83 9.42 -13.16 -10.11
N ARG A 84 8.60 -13.70 -9.19
CA ARG A 84 7.73 -14.87 -9.42
C ARG A 84 6.44 -14.56 -10.16
N LYS A 85 6.23 -13.31 -10.61
CA LYS A 85 5.02 -12.82 -11.30
C LYS A 85 3.72 -12.98 -10.47
N ASN A 86 3.85 -13.09 -9.15
CA ASN A 86 2.71 -13.17 -8.23
C ASN A 86 2.21 -11.79 -7.77
N LEU A 87 3.05 -10.76 -7.95
CA LEU A 87 2.75 -9.37 -7.62
C LEU A 87 3.05 -8.49 -8.85
N PRO A 88 2.11 -7.65 -9.30
CA PRO A 88 2.38 -6.70 -10.37
C PRO A 88 3.47 -5.72 -9.98
N LYS A 89 4.44 -5.47 -10.88
CA LYS A 89 5.50 -4.48 -10.67
C LYS A 89 4.95 -3.07 -10.37
N PRO A 90 3.92 -2.55 -11.08
CA PRO A 90 3.40 -1.21 -10.78
C PRO A 90 2.85 -1.07 -9.35
N PHE A 91 2.21 -2.11 -8.82
CA PHE A 91 1.78 -2.13 -7.42
C PHE A 91 2.98 -2.07 -6.47
N TYR A 92 4.01 -2.88 -6.74
CA TYR A 92 5.23 -2.86 -5.95
C TYR A 92 5.91 -1.48 -5.95
N ASP A 93 5.96 -0.82 -7.11
CA ASP A 93 6.56 0.51 -7.25
C ASP A 93 5.81 1.57 -6.41
N VAL A 94 4.47 1.52 -6.34
CA VAL A 94 3.68 2.38 -5.45
C VAL A 94 4.00 2.13 -3.98
N ILE A 95 4.08 0.86 -3.57
CA ILE A 95 4.38 0.52 -2.18
C ILE A 95 5.79 0.98 -1.81
N LEU A 96 6.78 0.79 -2.69
CA LEU A 96 8.13 1.31 -2.46
C LEU A 96 8.17 2.83 -2.34
N ALA A 97 7.46 3.55 -3.22
CA ALA A 97 7.37 5.00 -3.16
C ALA A 97 6.77 5.45 -1.82
N ALA A 98 5.70 4.80 -1.36
CA ALA A 98 5.08 5.11 -0.07
C ALA A 98 6.01 4.77 1.11
N MET A 99 6.66 3.60 1.09
CA MET A 99 7.62 3.21 2.14
C MET A 99 8.79 4.18 2.24
N ALA A 100 9.28 4.71 1.12
CA ALA A 100 10.37 5.69 1.10
C ALA A 100 10.00 7.05 1.73
N LYS A 101 8.72 7.26 2.06
CA LYS A 101 8.19 8.49 2.70
C LYS A 101 7.81 8.25 4.17
N VAL A 102 8.12 7.06 4.71
CA VAL A 102 7.86 6.73 6.11
C VAL A 102 8.95 7.27 7.02
N ASP A 103 10.21 6.93 6.70
CA ASP A 103 11.38 7.15 7.55
C ASP A 103 12.40 8.10 6.93
N ASN A 104 11.95 8.99 6.04
CA ASN A 104 12.79 9.97 5.37
C ASN A 104 13.03 11.25 6.18
N VAL A 105 12.68 11.23 7.46
CA VAL A 105 12.88 12.30 8.44
C VAL A 105 13.52 11.69 9.68
N SER A 106 14.15 12.52 10.52
CA SER A 106 14.85 12.05 11.72
C SER A 106 13.97 12.02 12.98
N ASP A 107 12.76 12.58 12.92
CA ASP A 107 11.85 12.68 14.05
C ASP A 107 11.03 11.40 14.21
N GLU A 108 11.28 10.63 15.28
CA GLU A 108 10.65 9.34 15.52
C GLU A 108 9.12 9.42 15.61
N GLU A 109 8.55 10.46 16.22
CA GLU A 109 7.09 10.63 16.31
C GLU A 109 6.48 10.80 14.92
N VAL A 110 7.17 11.55 14.04
CA VAL A 110 6.75 11.73 12.65
C VAL A 110 6.88 10.43 11.87
N ILE A 111 7.94 9.64 12.10
CA ILE A 111 8.14 8.33 11.46
C ILE A 111 7.01 7.37 11.84
N VAL A 112 6.70 7.23 13.13
CA VAL A 112 5.62 6.36 13.63
C VAL A 112 4.28 6.79 13.05
N LYS A 113 4.01 8.11 12.98
CA LYS A 113 2.80 8.64 12.34
C LYS A 113 2.76 8.33 10.83
N ASN A 114 3.86 8.49 10.10
CA ASN A 114 3.91 8.14 8.69
C ASN A 114 3.71 6.63 8.48
N PHE A 115 4.25 5.80 9.37
CA PHE A 115 4.05 4.35 9.35
C PHE A 115 2.58 3.97 9.55
N ASP A 116 1.89 4.56 10.52
CA ASP A 116 0.44 4.36 10.73
C ASP A 116 -0.37 4.76 9.47
N ILE A 117 -0.04 5.89 8.85
CA ILE A 117 -0.66 6.33 7.59
C ILE A 117 -0.38 5.33 6.45
N PHE A 118 0.84 4.79 6.36
CA PHE A 118 1.19 3.75 5.41
C PHE A 118 0.37 2.47 5.62
N VAL A 119 0.19 2.03 6.87
CA VAL A 119 -0.63 0.86 7.20
C VAL A 119 -2.08 1.09 6.79
N LYS A 120 -2.65 2.27 7.11
CA LYS A 120 -4.01 2.65 6.70
C LYS A 120 -4.17 2.71 5.18
N PHE A 121 -3.20 3.27 4.48
CA PHE A 121 -3.17 3.29 3.01
C PHE A 121 -3.17 1.87 2.44
N PHE A 122 -2.33 0.98 2.98
CA PHE A 122 -2.30 -0.42 2.56
C PHE A 122 -3.62 -1.15 2.84
N GLU A 123 -4.21 -0.94 4.02
CA GLU A 123 -5.50 -1.49 4.40
C GLU A 123 -6.62 -1.07 3.43
N ALA A 124 -6.63 0.19 3.04
CA ALA A 124 -7.57 0.71 2.04
C ALA A 124 -7.39 0.04 0.68
N ILE A 125 -6.15 -0.19 0.22
CA ILE A 125 -5.89 -0.92 -1.02
C ILE A 125 -6.46 -2.35 -0.94
N VAL A 126 -6.27 -3.04 0.19
CA VAL A 126 -6.82 -4.39 0.41
C VAL A 126 -8.35 -4.38 0.36
N ALA A 127 -8.99 -3.40 1.01
CA ALA A 127 -10.44 -3.27 1.02
C ALA A 127 -11.00 -3.02 -0.39
N TYR A 128 -10.43 -2.07 -1.13
CA TYR A 128 -10.87 -1.78 -2.50
C TYR A 128 -10.59 -2.94 -3.47
N HIS A 129 -9.47 -3.66 -3.30
CA HIS A 129 -9.19 -4.85 -4.10
C HIS A 129 -10.26 -5.93 -3.88
N LYS A 130 -10.67 -6.15 -2.62
CA LYS A 130 -11.75 -7.09 -2.29
C LYS A 130 -13.09 -6.64 -2.88
N TYR A 131 -13.39 -5.34 -2.83
CA TYR A 131 -14.60 -4.78 -3.45
C TYR A 131 -14.65 -5.05 -4.96
N GLU A 132 -13.57 -4.74 -5.69
CA GLU A 132 -13.48 -4.99 -7.14
C GLU A 132 -13.62 -6.47 -7.50
N GLU A 133 -13.08 -7.37 -6.65
CA GLU A 133 -13.20 -8.82 -6.82
C GLU A 133 -14.66 -9.29 -6.69
N GLU A 134 -15.39 -8.82 -5.67
CA GLU A 134 -16.80 -9.18 -5.43
C GLU A 134 -17.74 -8.59 -6.49
N VAL A 135 -17.49 -7.36 -6.93
CA VAL A 135 -18.23 -6.74 -8.05
C VAL A 135 -18.04 -7.55 -9.34
N SER A 136 -16.81 -7.97 -9.64
CA SER A 136 -16.49 -8.78 -10.82
C SER A 136 -17.15 -10.17 -10.79
N LYS A 137 -17.21 -10.82 -9.61
CA LYS A 137 -17.91 -12.11 -9.43
C LYS A 137 -19.42 -11.98 -9.62
N SER A 138 -20.01 -10.91 -9.08
CA SER A 138 -21.46 -10.66 -9.15
C SER A 138 -21.94 -10.43 -10.58
N GLN A 139 -21.13 -9.76 -11.42
CA GLN A 139 -21.42 -9.58 -12.85
C GLN A 139 -21.35 -10.89 -13.65
N ARG A 140 -20.42 -11.79 -13.30
CA ARG A 140 -20.27 -13.11 -13.95
C ARG A 140 -21.35 -14.12 -13.58
N ARG A 141 -22.02 -13.95 -12.43
CA ARG A 141 -23.13 -14.82 -11.97
C ARG A 141 -24.49 -14.44 -12.53
N ARG A 142 -24.60 -13.27 -13.18
CA ARG A 142 -25.83 -12.77 -13.81
C ARG A 142 -25.97 -13.16 -15.29
N TYR A 143 -25.01 -13.91 -15.81
CA TYR A 143 -25.01 -14.55 -17.13
C TYR A 143 -24.84 -16.06 -16.95
#